data_AF-A0A349AZP6-F1
#
_entry.id   AF-A0A349AZP6-F1
#
_cell.length_a   1.000
_cell.length_b   1.000
_cell.length_c   1.000
_cell.angle_alpha   90.00
_cell.angle_beta   90.00
_cell.angle_gamma   90.00
#
_symmetry.space_group_name_H-M   'P 1'
#
loop_
_entity.id
_entity.type
_entity.pdbx_description
1 polymer ?
#
loop_
_entity_poly.entity_id
_entity_poly.type
_entity_poly.pdbx_seq_one_letter_code
_entity_poly.pdbx_strand_id
1 'polypeptide(L)'
;MDAALRDLAQEWWDGMMARNPTVATRLGDHRFDDAIEDPSPAGLAHERAFAVDVAERARAIPVADLDEAERVTHALLLDSCQQQIESVDSDEIQLASDGFTGYPVSLLRSTAQLRAPDEASAEAQLERLGKLPGALDAVVAQWQVGADR
;
A
#
# COMPACT_ATOMS: atom_id res chain seq x y z
N MET A 1 25.48 -5.33 1.58
CA MET A 1 24.10 -5.57 2.00
C MET A 1 23.98 -6.98 2.55
N ASP A 2 23.74 -7.10 3.85
CA ASP A 2 23.30 -8.32 4.53
C ASP A 2 22.14 -8.98 3.78
N ALA A 3 22.14 -10.32 3.72
CA ALA A 3 21.16 -11.05 2.91
C ALA A 3 19.76 -10.99 3.48
N ALA A 4 19.62 -11.13 4.80
CA ALA A 4 18.32 -11.07 5.45
C ALA A 4 17.71 -9.67 5.32
N LEU A 5 18.51 -8.61 5.48
CA LEU A 5 18.04 -7.23 5.30
C LEU A 5 17.59 -6.96 3.87
N ARG A 6 18.36 -7.41 2.85
CA ARG A 6 17.97 -7.27 1.44
C ARG A 6 16.63 -7.94 1.17
N ASP A 7 16.52 -9.20 1.57
CA ASP A 7 15.37 -10.03 1.24
C ASP A 7 14.11 -9.49 1.92
N LEU A 8 14.24 -9.00 3.17
CA LEU A 8 13.14 -8.38 3.89
C LEU A 8 12.74 -7.02 3.30
N ALA A 9 13.69 -6.21 2.85
CA ALA A 9 13.39 -4.96 2.16
C ALA A 9 12.69 -5.20 0.81
N GLN A 10 13.08 -6.24 0.07
CA GLN A 10 12.40 -6.66 -1.15
C GLN A 10 10.98 -7.16 -0.86
N GLU A 11 10.82 -7.98 0.18
CA GLU A 11 9.51 -8.48 0.62
C GLU A 11 8.58 -7.32 1.01
N TRP A 12 9.07 -6.34 1.77
CA TRP A 12 8.35 -5.11 2.08
C TRP A 12 7.89 -4.39 0.81
N TRP A 13 8.81 -4.15 -0.13
CA TRP A 13 8.52 -3.44 -1.37
C TRP A 13 7.45 -4.16 -2.18
N ASP A 14 7.64 -5.45 -2.48
CA ASP A 14 6.69 -6.24 -3.28
C ASP A 14 5.35 -6.38 -2.57
N GLY A 15 5.36 -6.59 -1.24
CA GLY A 15 4.16 -6.69 -0.44
C GLY A 15 3.34 -5.40 -0.40
N MET A 16 4.02 -4.23 -0.39
CA MET A 16 3.36 -2.93 -0.46
C MET A 16 2.83 -2.61 -1.85
N MET A 17 3.53 -2.98 -2.93
CA MET A 17 3.04 -2.82 -4.30
C MET A 17 1.80 -3.68 -4.57
N ALA A 18 1.76 -4.90 -4.04
CA ALA A 18 0.58 -5.77 -4.14
C ALA A 18 -0.65 -5.20 -3.42
N ARG A 19 -0.46 -4.46 -2.32
CA ARG A 19 -1.52 -3.80 -1.54
C ARG A 19 -1.92 -2.43 -2.08
N ASN A 20 -1.01 -1.77 -2.79
CA ASN A 20 -1.20 -0.46 -3.42
C ASN A 20 -1.05 -0.54 -4.94
N PRO A 21 -1.90 -1.30 -5.64
CA PRO A 21 -1.75 -1.58 -7.07
C PRO A 21 -1.82 -0.32 -7.94
N THR A 22 -2.55 0.73 -7.54
CA THR A 22 -2.57 2.02 -8.25
C THR A 22 -1.19 2.69 -8.19
N VAL A 23 -0.52 2.62 -7.03
CA VAL A 23 0.85 3.11 -6.87
C VAL A 23 1.83 2.28 -7.68
N ALA A 24 1.70 0.95 -7.67
CA ALA A 24 2.54 0.05 -8.45
C ALA A 24 2.51 0.41 -9.94
N THR A 25 1.31 0.50 -10.54
CA THR A 25 1.15 0.90 -11.95
C THR A 25 1.76 2.28 -12.24
N ARG A 26 1.56 3.25 -11.35
CA ARG A 26 2.13 4.60 -11.48
C ARG A 26 3.67 4.60 -11.48
N LEU A 27 4.28 3.68 -10.75
CA LEU A 27 5.74 3.49 -10.72
C LEU A 27 6.26 2.62 -11.88
N GLY A 28 5.38 2.14 -12.77
CA GLY A 28 5.72 1.27 -13.89
C GLY A 28 5.80 -0.22 -13.54
N ASP A 29 5.33 -0.60 -12.36
CA ASP A 29 5.16 -1.99 -11.96
C ASP A 29 3.77 -2.48 -12.37
N HIS A 30 3.71 -3.19 -13.49
CA HIS A 30 2.47 -3.67 -14.10
C HIS A 30 2.02 -5.04 -13.60
N ARG A 31 2.69 -5.62 -12.58
CA ARG A 31 2.33 -6.94 -12.03
C ARG A 31 0.94 -7.00 -11.40
N PHE A 32 0.37 -5.85 -11.04
CA PHE A 32 -0.89 -5.73 -10.30
C PHE A 32 -1.91 -4.83 -11.03
N ASP A 33 -1.76 -4.69 -12.35
CA ASP A 33 -2.59 -3.80 -13.18
C ASP A 33 -4.08 -4.18 -13.17
N ASP A 34 -4.41 -5.43 -12.83
CA ASP A 34 -5.77 -5.94 -12.70
C ASP A 34 -6.39 -5.66 -11.33
N ALA A 35 -5.59 -5.37 -10.30
CA ALA A 35 -6.04 -5.21 -8.92
C ALA A 35 -6.39 -3.75 -8.56
N ILE A 36 -7.18 -3.56 -7.50
CA ILE A 36 -7.47 -2.25 -6.89
C ILE A 36 -7.19 -2.36 -5.38
N GLU A 37 -6.83 -1.26 -4.72
CA GLU A 37 -6.70 -1.21 -3.25
C GLU A 37 -7.96 -1.77 -2.57
N ASP A 38 -7.79 -2.42 -1.41
CA ASP A 38 -8.90 -2.91 -0.57
C ASP A 38 -9.09 -1.99 0.66
N PRO A 39 -9.94 -0.95 0.55
CA PRO A 39 -10.20 -0.02 1.66
C PRO A 39 -11.13 -0.60 2.74
N SER A 40 -11.53 -1.87 2.64
CA SER A 40 -12.36 -2.50 3.66
C SER A 40 -11.60 -2.66 4.99
N PRO A 41 -12.30 -2.82 6.13
CA PRO A 41 -11.64 -3.11 7.41
C PRO A 41 -10.75 -4.36 7.36
N ALA A 42 -11.12 -5.37 6.56
CA ALA A 42 -10.33 -6.58 6.39
C ALA A 42 -9.05 -6.32 5.59
N GLY A 43 -9.14 -5.54 4.51
CA GLY A 43 -7.98 -5.11 3.72
C GLY A 43 -6.98 -4.34 4.59
N LEU A 44 -7.44 -3.31 5.28
CA LEU A 44 -6.62 -2.51 6.19
C LEU A 44 -5.98 -3.34 7.32
N ALA A 45 -6.74 -4.28 7.89
CA ALA A 45 -6.20 -5.20 8.90
C ALA A 45 -5.07 -6.09 8.33
N HIS A 46 -5.20 -6.56 7.08
CA HIS A 46 -4.15 -7.31 6.40
C HIS A 46 -2.92 -6.46 6.06
N GLU A 47 -3.09 -5.19 5.68
CA GLU A 47 -1.96 -4.27 5.48
C GLU A 47 -1.19 -4.04 6.78
N ARG A 48 -1.92 -3.74 7.86
CA ARG A 48 -1.34 -3.54 9.19
C ARG A 48 -0.61 -4.79 9.68
N ALA A 49 -1.23 -5.97 9.55
CA ALA A 49 -0.62 -7.23 9.98
C ALA A 49 0.69 -7.52 9.23
N PHE A 50 0.72 -7.23 7.93
CA PHE A 50 1.93 -7.36 7.12
C PHE A 50 3.04 -6.41 7.59
N ALA A 51 2.71 -5.13 7.83
CA ALA A 51 3.69 -4.16 8.32
C ALA A 51 4.24 -4.52 9.71
N VAL A 52 3.39 -5.06 10.60
CA VAL A 52 3.82 -5.57 11.92
C VAL A 52 4.79 -6.74 11.77
N ASP A 53 4.48 -7.74 10.93
CA ASP A 53 5.34 -8.91 10.71
C ASP A 53 6.73 -8.49 10.19
N VAL A 54 6.76 -7.64 9.16
CA VAL A 54 8.03 -7.15 8.58
C VAL A 54 8.82 -6.35 9.62
N ALA A 55 8.17 -5.48 10.40
CA ALA A 55 8.84 -4.71 11.44
C ALA A 55 9.44 -5.61 12.54
N GLU A 56 8.73 -6.65 12.98
CA GLU A 56 9.21 -7.61 13.98
C GLU A 56 10.44 -8.36 13.47
N ARG A 57 10.41 -8.83 12.22
CA ARG A 57 11.55 -9.51 11.58
C ARG A 57 12.74 -8.57 11.36
N ALA A 58 12.49 -7.31 11.00
CA ALA A 58 13.54 -6.30 10.86
C ALA A 58 14.22 -6.01 12.19
N ARG A 59 13.46 -5.90 13.30
CA ARG A 59 14.03 -5.69 14.65
C ARG A 59 14.93 -6.84 15.12
N ALA A 60 14.73 -8.05 14.60
CA ALA A 60 15.57 -9.21 14.92
C ALA A 60 16.93 -9.22 14.21
N ILE A 61 17.18 -8.32 13.24
CA ILE A 61 18.46 -8.23 12.52
C ILE A 61 19.53 -7.60 13.43
N PRO A 62 20.70 -8.26 13.63
CA PRO A 62 21.78 -7.71 14.45
C PRO A 62 22.43 -6.47 13.84
N VAL A 63 22.01 -5.28 14.28
CA VAL A 63 22.49 -3.98 13.76
C VAL A 63 24.01 -3.79 13.91
N ALA A 64 24.64 -4.45 14.88
CA ALA A 64 26.08 -4.39 15.12
C ALA A 64 26.91 -5.00 13.98
N ASP A 65 26.32 -5.92 13.21
CA ASP A 65 26.98 -6.60 12.10
C ASP A 65 26.78 -5.87 10.75
N LEU A 66 25.97 -4.80 10.75
CA LEU A 66 25.64 -4.01 9.57
C LEU A 66 26.67 -2.90 9.32
N ASP A 67 27.01 -2.67 8.06
CA ASP A 67 27.77 -1.49 7.62
C ASP A 67 26.94 -0.19 7.73
N GLU A 68 27.55 0.96 7.44
CA GLU A 68 26.87 2.26 7.56
C GLU A 68 25.65 2.40 6.65
N ALA A 69 25.75 1.95 5.39
CA ALA A 69 24.66 2.04 4.43
C ALA A 69 23.53 1.07 4.82
N GLU A 70 23.87 -0.13 5.27
CA GLU A 70 22.93 -1.14 5.75
C GLU A 70 22.18 -0.67 7.00
N ARG A 71 22.84 0.04 7.93
CA ARG A 71 22.16 0.65 9.08
C ARG A 71 21.14 1.70 8.67
N VAL A 72 21.42 2.47 7.61
CA VAL A 72 20.45 3.42 7.05
C VAL A 72 19.27 2.68 6.41
N THR A 73 19.53 1.65 5.60
CA THR A 73 18.47 0.82 5.00
C THR A 73 17.60 0.15 6.06
N HIS A 74 18.20 -0.38 7.13
CA HIS A 74 17.49 -0.99 8.25
C HIS A 74 16.58 0.02 8.98
N ALA A 75 17.09 1.21 9.28
CA ALA A 75 16.30 2.28 9.89
C ALA A 75 15.13 2.73 9.00
N LEU A 76 15.36 2.90 7.69
CA LEU A 76 14.30 3.28 6.75
C LEU A 76 13.23 2.21 6.59
N LEU A 77 13.61 0.92 6.63
CA LEU A 77 12.64 -0.18 6.59
C LEU A 77 11.73 -0.16 7.83
N LEU A 78 12.29 -0.01 9.02
CA LEU A 78 11.52 0.09 10.26
C LEU A 78 10.59 1.29 10.27
N ASP A 79 11.09 2.45 9.83
CA ASP A 79 10.31 3.68 9.73
C ASP A 79 9.15 3.53 8.72
N SER A 80 9.40 2.92 7.56
CA SER A 80 8.36 2.65 6.56
C SER A 80 7.25 1.75 7.11
N CYS A 81 7.61 0.68 7.84
CA CYS A 81 6.63 -0.21 8.47
C CYS A 81 5.81 0.54 9.53
N GLN A 82 6.47 1.37 10.34
CA GLN A 82 5.81 2.15 11.38
C GLN A 82 4.82 3.16 10.78
N GLN A 83 5.22 3.88 9.73
CA GLN A 83 4.35 4.80 9.01
C GLN A 83 3.10 4.09 8.45
N GLN A 84 3.25 2.88 7.90
CA GLN A 84 2.09 2.11 7.42
C GLN A 84 1.16 1.70 8.55
N ILE A 85 1.70 1.25 9.69
CA ILE A 85 0.90 0.90 10.88
C ILE A 85 0.13 2.14 11.36
N GLU A 86 0.80 3.28 11.49
CA GLU A 86 0.20 4.54 11.91
C GLU A 86 -0.86 5.04 10.91
N SER A 87 -0.62 4.89 9.61
CA SER A 87 -1.58 5.25 8.57
C SER A 87 -2.87 4.44 8.67
N VAL A 88 -2.81 3.17 9.08
CA VAL A 88 -4.01 2.35 9.30
C VAL A 88 -4.65 2.70 10.64
N ASP A 89 -3.85 2.85 11.70
CA ASP A 89 -4.32 3.09 13.07
C ASP A 89 -4.93 4.50 13.25
N SER A 90 -4.67 5.43 12.33
CA SER A 90 -5.25 6.78 12.35
C SER A 90 -6.75 6.80 12.01
N ASP A 91 -7.28 5.72 11.40
CA ASP A 91 -8.64 5.64 10.87
C ASP A 91 -8.99 6.81 9.91
N GLU A 92 -7.99 7.45 9.28
CA GLU A 92 -8.18 8.66 8.45
C GLU A 92 -9.19 8.44 7.31
N ILE A 93 -9.25 7.21 6.76
CA ILE A 93 -10.19 6.84 5.71
C ILE A 93 -11.65 7.06 6.11
N GLN A 94 -11.98 6.98 7.39
CA GLN A 94 -13.33 7.21 7.92
C GLN A 94 -13.72 8.69 7.91
N LEU A 95 -12.72 9.59 7.88
CA LEU A 95 -12.89 11.04 7.90
C LEU A 95 -12.67 11.70 6.53
N ALA A 96 -11.95 11.01 5.62
CA ALA A 96 -11.57 11.51 4.30
C ALA A 96 -12.73 11.45 3.27
N SER A 97 -13.84 12.15 3.55
CA SER A 97 -14.97 12.28 2.63
C SER A 97 -14.96 13.60 1.84
N ASP A 98 -13.89 14.40 1.97
CA ASP A 98 -13.79 15.73 1.38
C ASP A 98 -13.35 15.69 -0.11
N GLY A 99 -13.49 16.84 -0.78
CA GLY A 99 -13.16 17.01 -2.19
C GLY A 99 -11.67 17.13 -2.54
N PHE A 100 -10.77 16.96 -1.57
CA PHE A 100 -9.33 17.08 -1.75
C PHE A 100 -8.58 15.79 -1.43
N THR A 101 -8.86 15.17 -0.28
CA THR A 101 -8.18 13.94 0.18
C THR A 101 -8.99 12.66 -0.03
N GLY A 102 -10.29 12.77 -0.29
CA GLY A 102 -11.17 11.61 -0.38
C GLY A 102 -10.78 10.62 -1.47
N TYR A 103 -11.00 9.33 -1.19
CA TYR A 103 -10.60 8.22 -2.07
C TYR A 103 -11.08 8.37 -3.53
N PRO A 104 -12.34 8.78 -3.82
CA PRO A 104 -12.77 9.01 -5.21
C PRO A 104 -11.96 10.09 -5.94
N VAL A 105 -11.55 11.14 -5.23
CA VAL A 105 -10.71 12.21 -5.77
C VAL A 105 -9.31 11.69 -6.05
N SER A 106 -8.74 10.89 -5.14
CA SER A 106 -7.43 10.26 -5.32
C SER A 106 -7.40 9.32 -6.54
N LEU A 107 -8.43 8.48 -6.71
CA LEU A 107 -8.57 7.62 -7.88
C LEU A 107 -8.60 8.42 -9.19
N LEU A 108 -9.47 9.44 -9.27
CA LEU A 108 -9.58 10.29 -10.46
C LEU A 108 -8.26 10.99 -10.79
N ARG A 109 -7.56 11.52 -9.78
CA ARG A 109 -6.25 12.15 -9.96
C ARG A 109 -5.16 11.18 -10.41
N SER A 110 -5.29 9.91 -10.05
CA SER A 110 -4.34 8.86 -10.42
C SER A 110 -4.52 8.42 -11.87
N THR A 111 -5.73 8.49 -12.44
CA THR A 111 -6.01 8.01 -13.82
C THR A 111 -5.06 8.54 -14.89
N ALA A 112 -4.73 9.84 -14.87
CA ALA A 112 -3.83 10.46 -15.85
C ALA A 112 -2.37 9.99 -15.75
N GLN A 113 -2.03 9.31 -14.66
CA GLN A 113 -0.68 8.81 -14.34
C GLN A 113 -0.56 7.30 -14.59
N LEU A 114 -1.67 6.61 -14.86
CA LEU A 114 -1.66 5.18 -15.15
C LEU A 114 -1.32 4.96 -16.62
N ARG A 115 -0.26 4.19 -16.87
CA ARG A 115 0.27 3.88 -18.19
C ARG A 115 -0.02 2.41 -18.48
N ALA A 116 -0.32 2.08 -19.73
CA ALA A 116 -0.39 0.70 -20.21
C ALA A 116 0.63 0.55 -21.35
N PRO A 117 1.85 0.05 -21.08
CA PRO A 117 2.91 -0.05 -22.08
C PRO A 117 2.64 -1.10 -23.18
N ASP A 118 1.77 -2.07 -22.91
CA ASP A 118 1.44 -3.18 -23.81
C ASP A 118 -0.04 -3.59 -23.71
N GLU A 119 -0.47 -4.51 -24.57
CA GLU A 119 -1.85 -4.99 -24.64
C GLU A 119 -2.30 -5.68 -23.33
N ALA A 120 -1.43 -6.48 -22.72
CA ALA A 120 -1.76 -7.20 -21.48
C ALA A 120 -2.01 -6.24 -20.31
N SER A 121 -1.16 -5.21 -20.15
CA SER A 121 -1.35 -4.15 -19.14
C SER A 121 -2.62 -3.33 -19.39
N ALA A 122 -2.99 -3.09 -20.66
CA ALA A 122 -4.22 -2.40 -21.00
C ALA A 122 -5.47 -3.23 -20.65
N GLU A 123 -5.47 -4.52 -20.96
CA GLU A 123 -6.54 -5.45 -20.61
C GLU A 123 -6.69 -5.58 -19.09
N ALA A 124 -5.58 -5.76 -18.37
CA ALA A 124 -5.58 -5.80 -16.92
C ALA A 124 -6.18 -4.52 -16.30
N GLN A 125 -5.83 -3.34 -16.82
CA GLN A 125 -6.41 -2.09 -16.33
C GLN A 125 -7.92 -1.96 -16.62
N LEU A 126 -8.44 -2.58 -17.68
CA LEU A 126 -9.89 -2.66 -17.89
C LEU A 126 -10.56 -3.56 -16.83
N GLU A 127 -9.92 -4.65 -16.42
CA GLU A 127 -10.42 -5.48 -15.31
C GLU A 127 -10.43 -4.70 -13.99
N ARG A 128 -9.38 -3.92 -13.70
CA ARG A 128 -9.33 -3.02 -12.55
C ARG A 128 -10.51 -2.05 -12.52
N LEU A 129 -10.88 -1.45 -13.66
CA LEU A 129 -12.04 -0.54 -13.73
C LEU A 129 -13.34 -1.24 -13.31
N GLY A 130 -13.47 -2.54 -13.60
CA GLY A 130 -14.60 -3.37 -13.14
C GLY A 130 -14.66 -3.56 -11.62
N LYS A 131 -13.53 -3.40 -10.90
CA LYS A 131 -13.44 -3.54 -9.43
C LYS A 131 -13.72 -2.24 -8.68
N LEU A 132 -13.70 -1.08 -9.36
CA LEU A 132 -13.92 0.23 -8.74
C LEU A 132 -15.24 0.35 -7.95
N PRO A 133 -16.40 -0.16 -8.42
CA PRO A 133 -17.63 -0.06 -7.65
C PRO A 133 -17.52 -0.68 -6.25
N GLY A 134 -16.89 -1.87 -6.14
CA GLY A 134 -16.70 -2.53 -4.85
C GLY A 134 -15.76 -1.77 -3.92
N ALA A 135 -14.68 -1.18 -4.45
CA ALA A 135 -13.78 -0.34 -3.66
C ALA A 135 -14.49 0.93 -3.15
N LEU A 136 -15.31 1.56 -3.99
CA LEU A 136 -16.11 2.73 -3.60
C LEU A 136 -17.17 2.38 -2.55
N ASP A 137 -17.84 1.24 -2.67
CA ASP A 137 -18.80 0.75 -1.67
C ASP A 137 -18.12 0.52 -0.31
N ALA A 138 -16.92 -0.05 -0.31
CA ALA A 138 -16.13 -0.24 0.91
C ALA A 138 -15.72 1.09 1.57
N VAL A 139 -15.36 2.11 0.78
CA VAL A 139 -15.08 3.45 1.31
C VAL A 139 -16.33 4.10 1.89
N VAL A 140 -17.48 3.99 1.22
CA VAL A 140 -18.75 4.51 1.74
C VAL A 140 -19.09 3.86 3.08
N ALA A 141 -18.86 2.55 3.24
CA ALA A 141 -19.04 1.86 4.51
C ALA A 141 -18.10 2.39 5.61
N GLN A 142 -16.84 2.72 5.29
CA GLN A 142 -15.91 3.34 6.25
C GLN A 142 -16.40 4.72 6.71
N TRP A 143 -16.92 5.55 5.79
CA TRP A 143 -17.47 6.86 6.14
C TRP A 143 -18.71 6.74 7.03
N GLN A 144 -19.55 5.72 6.83
CA GLN A 144 -20.69 5.44 7.71
C GLN A 144 -20.22 5.10 9.13
N VAL A 145 -19.20 4.25 9.26
CA VAL A 145 -18.58 3.94 10.56
C VAL A 145 -18.03 5.20 11.24
N GLY A 146 -17.36 6.07 10.47
CA GLY A 146 -16.84 7.35 10.98
C GLY A 146 -17.93 8.31 11.46
N ALA A 147 -19.08 8.35 10.78
CA ALA A 147 -20.21 9.22 11.13
C ALA A 147 -20.95 8.80 12.41
N ASP A 148 -20.86 7.52 12.78
CA ASP A 148 -21.51 6.93 13.96
C ASP A 148 -20.65 6.98 15.25
N ARG A 149 -19.40 7.49 15.15
CA ARG A 149 -18.47 7.67 16.28
C ARG A 149 -18.67 9.00 16.99
#